data_AF-A0A935CZQ4-F1
#
_entry.id   AF-A0A935CZQ4-F1
#
_cell.length_a   1.000
_cell.length_b   1.000
_cell.length_c   1.000
_cell.angle_alpha   90.00
_cell.angle_beta   90.00
_cell.angle_gamma   90.00
#
_symmetry.space_group_name_H-M   'P 1'
#
loop_
_entity.id
_entity.type
_entity.pdbx_description
1 polymer ?
#
loop_
_entity_poly.entity_id
_entity_poly.type
_entity_poly.pdbx_seq_one_letter_code
_entity_poly.pdbx_strand_id
1 'polypeptide(L)'
;MKKLIGVIVMSLALSMSWIACSNESKQHAEDAKTNMNEAGQDMKESANAAASEAKAKAEADWIAFKSETEQKLNEIEADINEREAKISKEGKATKEKLKVELEKDKNNLKEMKEKLNKKNDEFQEDMKNFNDDVSIKSEEFKKEFKSDMDRLGDAIKDVFKKNDK
;
A
#
# COMPACT_ATOMS: atom_id res chain seq x y z
N MET A 1 -39.98 -6.96 37.50
CA MET A 1 -40.02 -8.44 37.44
C MET A 1 -39.15 -8.87 36.26
N LYS A 2 -37.90 -9.34 36.46
CA LYS A 2 -37.48 -10.76 36.31
C LYS A 2 -38.27 -11.46 35.18
N LYS A 3 -37.67 -11.95 34.08
CA LYS A 3 -36.70 -13.06 33.93
C LYS A 3 -36.04 -12.91 32.52
N LEU A 4 -34.72 -12.95 32.31
CA LEU A 4 -33.77 -14.08 32.28
C LEU A 4 -34.09 -15.23 31.29
N ILE A 5 -33.15 -15.37 30.32
CA ILE A 5 -32.50 -16.59 29.79
C ILE A 5 -33.11 -17.28 28.55
N GLY A 6 -32.21 -17.55 27.60
CA GLY A 6 -32.37 -18.60 26.60
C GLY A 6 -31.16 -18.79 25.67
N VAL A 7 -29.94 -18.90 26.21
CA VAL A 7 -28.80 -19.46 25.45
C VAL A 7 -29.17 -20.89 25.08
N ILE A 8 -29.21 -21.21 23.79
CA ILE A 8 -29.38 -22.58 23.29
C ILE A 8 -28.05 -23.30 23.55
N VAL A 9 -27.90 -23.85 24.75
CA VAL A 9 -26.92 -24.89 25.04
C VAL A 9 -27.49 -26.16 24.41
N MET A 10 -26.93 -26.57 23.27
CA MET A 10 -27.24 -27.86 22.66
C MET A 10 -26.63 -28.94 23.54
N SER A 11 -27.44 -29.43 24.49
CA SER A 11 -27.11 -30.49 25.42
C SER A 11 -26.89 -31.80 24.66
N LEU A 12 -25.64 -32.24 24.56
CA LEU A 12 -25.27 -33.58 24.12
C LEU A 12 -25.68 -34.57 25.23
N ALA A 13 -26.87 -35.16 25.09
CA ALA A 13 -27.31 -36.26 25.95
C ALA A 13 -26.59 -37.55 25.50
N LEU A 14 -25.52 -37.90 26.21
CA LEU A 14 -24.84 -39.19 26.07
C LEU A 14 -25.62 -40.25 26.87
N SER A 15 -26.61 -40.89 26.25
CA SER A 15 -27.16 -42.14 26.76
C SER A 15 -26.18 -43.27 26.48
N MET A 16 -25.46 -43.69 27.51
CA MET A 16 -24.55 -44.85 27.50
C MET A 16 -25.34 -46.16 27.47
N SER A 17 -25.30 -46.84 26.32
CA SER A 17 -25.54 -48.28 26.21
C SER A 17 -24.19 -48.98 26.08
N TRP A 18 -23.99 -50.00 26.90
CA TRP A 18 -22.71 -50.64 27.20
C TRP A 18 -22.29 -51.74 26.20
N ILE A 19 -20.96 -51.89 26.04
CA ILE A 19 -20.17 -53.04 25.51
C ILE A 19 -20.04 -53.17 23.97
N ALA A 20 -19.25 -52.26 23.38
CA ALA A 20 -18.28 -52.55 22.30
C ALA A 20 -17.14 -51.49 22.24
N CYS A 21 -16.92 -50.77 23.33
CA CYS A 21 -16.42 -49.39 23.30
C CYS A 21 -14.94 -49.24 23.68
N SER A 22 -14.02 -50.02 23.08
CA SER A 22 -12.58 -49.82 23.35
C SER A 22 -11.67 -49.73 22.14
N ASN A 23 -12.07 -50.23 20.97
CA ASN A 23 -11.27 -50.12 19.74
C ASN A 23 -11.86 -49.10 18.76
N GLU A 24 -13.17 -49.10 18.51
CA GLU A 24 -13.81 -48.09 17.64
C GLU A 24 -13.72 -46.69 18.23
N SER A 25 -13.89 -46.53 19.54
CA SER A 25 -13.74 -45.22 20.21
C SER A 25 -12.31 -44.67 20.17
N LYS A 26 -11.29 -45.54 20.19
CA LYS A 26 -9.89 -45.16 20.00
C LYS A 26 -9.60 -44.83 18.55
N GLN A 27 -10.13 -45.62 17.62
CA GLN A 27 -10.00 -45.38 16.18
C GLN A 27 -10.65 -44.05 15.80
N HIS A 28 -11.88 -43.77 16.25
CA HIS A 28 -12.54 -42.48 16.06
C HIS A 28 -11.79 -41.30 16.67
N ALA A 29 -11.13 -41.48 17.82
CA ALA A 29 -10.31 -40.44 18.44
C ALA A 29 -9.02 -40.16 17.64
N GLU A 30 -8.35 -41.20 17.14
CA GLU A 30 -7.16 -41.05 16.29
C GLU A 30 -7.52 -40.49 14.90
N ASP A 31 -8.64 -40.92 14.32
CA ASP A 31 -9.16 -40.36 13.06
C ASP A 31 -9.52 -38.88 13.24
N ALA A 32 -10.19 -38.51 14.34
CA ALA A 32 -10.50 -37.12 14.64
C ALA A 32 -9.24 -36.26 14.82
N LYS A 33 -8.22 -36.78 15.52
CA LYS A 33 -6.93 -36.12 15.70
C LYS A 33 -6.17 -35.95 14.37
N THR A 34 -6.22 -36.96 13.52
CA THR A 34 -5.61 -36.94 12.18
C THR A 34 -6.28 -35.89 11.30
N ASN A 35 -7.62 -35.92 11.22
CA ASN A 35 -8.40 -34.93 10.49
C ASN A 35 -8.18 -33.49 11.01
N MET A 36 -8.08 -33.28 12.33
CA MET A 36 -7.76 -31.97 12.91
C MET A 36 -6.34 -31.49 12.56
N ASN A 37 -5.36 -32.40 12.53
CA ASN A 37 -3.99 -32.07 12.14
C ASN A 37 -3.90 -31.73 10.65
N GLU A 38 -4.56 -32.51 9.79
CA GLU A 38 -4.64 -32.27 8.35
C GLU A 38 -5.33 -30.93 8.07
N ALA A 39 -6.49 -30.67 8.67
CA ALA A 39 -7.18 -29.38 8.55
C ALA A 39 -6.33 -28.21 9.05
N GLY A 40 -5.55 -28.41 10.12
CA GLY A 40 -4.60 -27.40 10.62
C GLY A 40 -3.44 -27.15 9.67
N GLN A 41 -2.93 -28.19 9.00
CA GLN A 41 -1.90 -28.07 7.97
C GLN A 41 -2.43 -27.37 6.72
N ASP A 42 -3.60 -27.77 6.21
CA ASP A 42 -4.27 -27.16 5.07
C ASP A 42 -4.54 -25.66 5.32
N MET A 43 -5.01 -25.32 6.53
CA MET A 43 -5.24 -23.92 6.90
C MET A 43 -3.92 -23.13 6.91
N LYS A 44 -2.83 -23.72 7.41
CA LYS A 44 -1.51 -23.08 7.42
C LYS A 44 -0.95 -22.90 6.01
N GLU A 45 -1.10 -23.90 5.15
CA GLU A 45 -0.68 -23.83 3.74
C GLU A 45 -1.48 -22.77 2.98
N SER A 46 -2.81 -22.76 3.14
CA SER A 46 -3.68 -21.74 2.56
C SER A 46 -3.33 -20.32 3.03
N ALA A 47 -3.07 -20.13 4.33
CA ALA A 47 -2.63 -18.85 4.86
C ALA A 47 -1.28 -18.40 4.29
N ASN A 48 -0.32 -19.32 4.13
CA ASN A 48 0.98 -19.03 3.53
C ASN A 48 0.85 -18.66 2.04
N ALA A 49 0.01 -19.38 1.29
CA ALA A 49 -0.26 -19.08 -0.11
C ALA A 49 -0.87 -17.68 -0.27
N ALA A 50 -1.90 -17.37 0.53
CA ALA A 50 -2.53 -16.05 0.54
C ALA A 50 -1.54 -14.92 0.90
N ALA A 51 -0.67 -15.14 1.89
CA ALA A 51 0.36 -14.18 2.26
C ALA A 51 1.38 -13.96 1.12
N SER A 52 1.76 -15.03 0.42
CA SER A 52 2.66 -14.95 -0.74
C SER A 52 2.04 -14.19 -1.91
N GLU A 53 0.75 -14.42 -2.20
CA GLU A 53 0.01 -13.71 -3.25
C GLU A 53 -0.13 -12.22 -2.91
N ALA A 54 -0.50 -11.90 -1.66
CA ALA A 54 -0.59 -10.52 -1.19
C ALA A 54 0.75 -9.79 -1.29
N LYS A 55 1.84 -10.48 -0.93
CA LYS A 55 3.21 -9.95 -1.07
C LYS A 55 3.53 -9.63 -2.53
N ALA A 56 3.31 -10.57 -3.44
CA ALA A 56 3.59 -10.40 -4.86
C ALA A 56 2.75 -9.26 -5.48
N LYS A 57 1.49 -9.14 -5.07
CA LYS A 57 0.62 -8.05 -5.48
C LYS A 57 1.14 -6.69 -4.99
N ALA A 58 1.53 -6.58 -3.72
CA ALA A 58 2.08 -5.35 -3.17
C ALA A 58 3.35 -4.90 -3.91
N GLU A 59 4.24 -5.84 -4.25
CA GLU A 59 5.44 -5.55 -5.05
C GLU A 59 5.09 -5.05 -6.46
N ALA A 60 4.18 -5.73 -7.15
CA ALA A 60 3.73 -5.32 -8.49
C ALA A 60 3.07 -3.94 -8.47
N ASP A 61 2.17 -3.69 -7.52
CA ASP A 61 1.47 -2.42 -7.37
C ASP A 61 2.44 -1.28 -7.00
N TRP A 62 3.53 -1.56 -6.26
CA TRP A 62 4.59 -0.59 -5.98
C TRP A 62 5.44 -0.27 -7.20
N ILE A 63 5.86 -1.29 -7.97
CA ILE A 63 6.65 -1.11 -9.19
C ILE A 63 5.89 -0.25 -10.20
N ALA A 64 4.61 -0.56 -10.43
CA ALA A 64 3.76 0.22 -11.32
C ALA A 64 3.65 1.68 -10.85
N PHE A 65 3.36 1.90 -9.56
CA PHE A 65 3.28 3.23 -8.98
C PHE A 65 4.58 4.03 -9.16
N LYS A 66 5.74 3.41 -8.86
CA LYS A 66 7.04 4.07 -8.98
C LYS A 66 7.31 4.48 -10.42
N SER A 67 7.09 3.57 -11.38
CA SER A 67 7.31 3.84 -12.80
C SER A 67 6.42 4.98 -13.31
N GLU A 68 5.11 4.96 -13.00
CA GLU A 68 4.19 6.04 -13.36
C GLU A 68 4.60 7.39 -12.76
N THR A 69 5.06 7.36 -11.52
CA THR A 69 5.45 8.57 -10.78
C THR A 69 6.75 9.16 -11.32
N GLU A 70 7.75 8.32 -11.60
CA GLU A 70 9.00 8.76 -12.23
C GLU A 70 8.76 9.38 -13.61
N GLN A 71 7.85 8.81 -14.41
CA GLN A 71 7.47 9.41 -15.68
C GLN A 71 6.91 10.82 -15.48
N LYS A 72 5.94 10.99 -14.57
CA LYS A 72 5.34 12.30 -14.31
C LYS A 72 6.33 13.32 -13.73
N LEU A 73 7.26 12.89 -12.87
CA LEU A 73 8.32 13.76 -12.36
C LEU A 73 9.25 14.23 -13.48
N ASN A 74 9.52 13.38 -14.48
CA ASN A 74 10.29 13.76 -15.67
C ASN A 74 9.52 14.72 -16.58
N GLU A 75 8.20 14.55 -16.71
CA GLU A 75 7.33 15.51 -17.41
C GLU A 75 7.36 16.88 -16.72
N ILE A 76 7.25 16.91 -15.39
CA ILE A 76 7.38 18.12 -14.57
C ILE A 76 8.75 18.79 -14.75
N GLU A 77 9.83 17.99 -14.79
CA GLU A 77 11.18 18.50 -15.03
C GLU A 77 11.31 19.13 -16.42
N ALA A 78 10.70 18.54 -17.44
CA ALA A 78 10.65 19.09 -18.79
C ALA A 78 9.91 20.45 -18.81
N ASP A 79 8.76 20.55 -18.13
CA ASP A 79 8.00 21.78 -18.00
C ASP A 79 8.81 22.89 -17.28
N ILE A 80 9.54 22.54 -16.22
CA ILE A 80 10.45 23.47 -15.51
C ILE A 80 11.56 23.98 -16.45
N ASN A 81 12.16 23.09 -17.24
CA ASN A 81 13.23 23.46 -18.18
C ASN A 81 12.69 24.38 -19.30
N GLU A 82 11.49 24.11 -19.81
CA GLU A 82 10.82 25.00 -20.77
C GLU A 82 10.55 26.37 -20.14
N ARG A 83 10.11 26.40 -18.87
CA ARG A 83 9.84 27.64 -18.14
C ARG A 83 11.11 28.47 -17.96
N GLU A 84 12.23 27.83 -17.62
CA GLU A 84 13.53 28.48 -17.51
C GLU A 84 13.93 29.16 -18.83
N ALA A 85 13.73 28.47 -19.95
CA ALA A 85 14.00 29.02 -21.28
C ALA A 85 13.11 30.23 -21.59
N LYS A 86 11.81 30.23 -21.23
CA LYS A 86 10.93 31.40 -21.41
C LYS A 86 11.33 32.56 -20.51
N ILE A 87 11.56 32.32 -19.22
CA ILE A 87 12.02 33.33 -18.25
C ILE A 87 13.31 34.01 -18.71
N SER A 88 14.20 33.28 -19.40
CA SER A 88 15.45 33.85 -19.91
C SER A 88 15.25 35.03 -20.86
N LYS A 89 14.12 35.06 -21.58
CA LYS A 89 13.73 36.05 -22.59
C LYS A 89 12.95 37.25 -22.02
N GLU A 90 12.54 37.16 -20.75
CA GLU A 90 11.77 38.20 -20.07
C GLU A 90 12.60 39.44 -19.71
N GLY A 91 11.92 40.58 -19.54
CA GLY A 91 12.51 41.82 -19.03
C GLY A 91 13.04 41.67 -17.59
N LYS A 92 14.07 42.44 -17.23
CA LYS A 92 14.84 42.27 -15.98
C LYS A 92 13.97 42.13 -14.71
N ALA A 93 13.00 43.02 -14.52
CA ALA A 93 12.15 43.00 -13.32
C ALA A 93 11.22 41.78 -13.23
N THR A 94 10.65 41.36 -14.36
CA THR A 94 9.79 40.16 -14.47
C THR A 94 10.62 38.88 -14.29
N LYS A 95 11.79 38.84 -14.93
CA LYS A 95 12.75 37.73 -14.84
C LYS A 95 13.18 37.44 -13.40
N GLU A 96 13.49 38.46 -12.62
CA GLU A 96 13.90 38.31 -11.21
C GLU A 96 12.80 37.65 -10.38
N LYS A 97 11.54 38.09 -10.54
CA LYS A 97 10.39 37.51 -9.83
C LYS A 97 10.15 36.05 -10.22
N LEU A 98 10.13 35.77 -11.52
CA LEU A 98 9.86 34.42 -12.03
C LEU A 98 10.98 33.43 -11.67
N LYS A 99 12.23 33.89 -11.55
CA LYS A 99 13.34 33.05 -11.09
C LYS A 99 13.14 32.56 -9.66
N VAL A 100 12.63 33.40 -8.76
CA VAL A 100 12.37 32.98 -7.36
C VAL A 100 11.35 31.84 -7.32
N GLU A 101 10.27 31.95 -8.09
CA GLU A 101 9.27 30.89 -8.22
C GLU A 101 9.85 29.63 -8.89
N LEU A 102 10.68 29.78 -9.92
CA LEU A 102 11.34 28.66 -10.61
C LEU A 102 12.26 27.87 -9.69
N GLU A 103 13.05 28.55 -8.85
CA GLU A 103 13.92 27.87 -7.88
C GLU A 103 13.11 27.14 -6.81
N LYS A 104 11.94 27.67 -6.42
CA LYS A 104 11.01 26.96 -5.54
C LYS A 104 10.50 25.67 -6.19
N ASP A 105 10.09 25.72 -7.45
CA ASP A 105 9.58 24.55 -8.17
C ASP A 105 10.67 23.48 -8.37
N LYS A 106 11.90 23.90 -8.70
CA LYS A 106 13.08 23.02 -8.78
C LYS A 106 13.37 22.32 -7.45
N ASN A 107 13.33 23.06 -6.34
CA ASN A 107 13.55 22.49 -5.01
C ASN A 107 12.45 21.49 -4.64
N ASN A 108 11.17 21.83 -4.90
CA ASN A 108 10.06 20.91 -4.66
C ASN A 108 10.20 19.62 -5.49
N LEU A 109 10.55 19.72 -6.78
CA LEU A 109 10.80 18.55 -7.63
C LEU A 109 11.92 17.68 -7.06
N LYS A 110 13.02 18.29 -6.62
CA LYS A 110 14.15 17.59 -6.00
C LYS A 110 13.70 16.86 -4.72
N GLU A 111 13.00 17.54 -3.83
CA GLU A 111 12.48 16.95 -2.59
C GLU A 111 11.52 15.79 -2.88
N MET A 112 10.69 15.90 -3.92
CA MET A 112 9.81 14.80 -4.35
C MET A 112 10.59 13.58 -4.84
N LYS A 113 11.62 13.78 -5.68
CA LYS A 113 12.51 12.68 -6.13
C LYS A 113 13.20 12.00 -4.95
N GLU A 114 13.69 12.78 -3.99
CA GLU A 114 14.31 12.26 -2.76
C GLU A 114 13.30 11.49 -1.89
N LYS A 115 12.09 12.03 -1.71
CA LYS A 115 10.99 11.38 -0.95
C LYS A 115 10.58 10.06 -1.59
N LEU A 116 10.48 9.98 -2.91
CA LEU A 116 10.18 8.74 -3.64
C LEU A 116 11.28 7.70 -3.47
N ASN A 117 12.54 8.09 -3.61
CA ASN A 117 13.69 7.20 -3.45
C ASN A 117 13.78 6.64 -2.02
N LYS A 118 13.69 7.53 -1.02
CA LYS A 118 13.68 7.11 0.38
C LYS A 118 12.54 6.13 0.66
N LYS A 119 11.34 6.41 0.14
CA LYS A 119 10.20 5.51 0.36
C LYS A 119 10.35 4.18 -0.35
N ASN A 120 10.99 4.16 -1.52
CA ASN A 120 11.34 2.92 -2.20
C ASN A 120 12.25 2.03 -1.35
N ASP A 121 13.26 2.63 -0.72
CA ASP A 121 14.20 1.88 0.14
C ASP A 121 13.48 1.35 1.40
N GLU A 122 12.62 2.17 2.02
CA GLU A 122 11.76 1.74 3.14
C GLU A 122 10.83 0.59 2.73
N PHE A 123 10.18 0.70 1.57
CA PHE A 123 9.30 -0.33 1.06
C PHE A 123 10.05 -1.65 0.83
N GLN A 124 11.24 -1.62 0.21
CA GLN A 124 12.05 -2.81 -0.01
C GLN A 124 12.47 -3.49 1.30
N GLU A 125 12.74 -2.72 2.35
CA GLU A 125 13.03 -3.26 3.68
C GLU A 125 11.78 -3.90 4.31
N ASP A 126 10.64 -3.19 4.27
CA ASP A 126 9.35 -3.66 4.79
C ASP A 126 8.90 -4.97 4.12
N MET A 127 9.19 -5.14 2.83
CA MET A 127 8.88 -6.37 2.08
C MET A 127 9.63 -7.63 2.58
N LYS A 128 10.74 -7.48 3.32
CA LYS A 128 11.44 -8.62 3.93
C LYS A 128 10.61 -9.29 5.02
N ASN A 129 9.83 -8.50 5.74
CA ASN A 129 8.92 -8.94 6.81
C ASN A 129 7.48 -8.50 6.50
N PHE A 130 7.01 -8.88 5.31
CA PHE A 130 5.71 -8.44 4.79
C PHE A 130 4.55 -8.78 5.74
N ASN A 131 3.69 -7.79 5.94
CA ASN A 131 2.42 -7.90 6.65
C ASN A 131 1.43 -6.87 6.09
N ASP A 132 0.20 -6.87 6.62
CA ASP A 132 -0.86 -5.98 6.15
C ASP A 132 -0.52 -4.48 6.33
N ASP A 133 0.25 -4.13 7.36
CA ASP A 133 0.65 -2.73 7.62
C ASP A 133 1.52 -2.18 6.48
N VAL A 134 2.34 -3.02 5.83
CA VAL A 134 3.16 -2.61 4.67
C VAL A 134 2.26 -2.12 3.54
N SER A 135 1.18 -2.85 3.25
CA SER A 135 0.22 -2.49 2.21
C SER A 135 -0.51 -1.19 2.55
N ILE A 136 -0.95 -1.03 3.80
CA ILE A 136 -1.66 0.19 4.24
C ILE A 136 -0.76 1.42 4.11
N LYS A 137 0.45 1.37 4.66
CA LYS A 137 1.42 2.49 4.60
C LYS A 137 1.82 2.83 3.17
N SER A 138 1.95 1.82 2.31
CA SER A 138 2.23 1.98 0.89
C SER A 138 1.11 2.75 0.20
N GLU A 139 -0.15 2.36 0.38
CA GLU A 139 -1.30 3.03 -0.24
C GLU A 139 -1.50 4.47 0.27
N GLU A 140 -1.32 4.71 1.57
CA GLU A 140 -1.36 6.06 2.14
C GLU A 140 -0.30 6.97 1.48
N PHE A 141 0.94 6.49 1.38
CA PHE A 141 2.00 7.21 0.71
C PHE A 141 1.67 7.48 -0.76
N LYS A 142 1.21 6.47 -1.51
CA LYS A 142 0.86 6.62 -2.93
C LYS A 142 -0.16 7.73 -3.14
N LYS A 143 -1.19 7.78 -2.29
CA LYS A 143 -2.25 8.78 -2.36
C LYS A 143 -1.73 10.19 -2.07
N GLU A 144 -0.98 10.36 -0.99
CA GLU A 144 -0.39 11.65 -0.62
C GLU A 144 0.59 12.13 -1.68
N PHE A 145 1.49 11.25 -2.13
CA PHE A 145 2.51 11.58 -3.12
C PHE A 145 1.88 12.00 -4.46
N LYS A 146 0.84 11.29 -4.93
CA LYS A 146 0.09 11.68 -6.12
C LYS A 146 -0.52 13.08 -5.96
N SER A 147 -1.12 13.36 -4.80
CA SER A 147 -1.70 14.66 -4.53
C SER A 147 -0.66 15.78 -4.49
N ASP A 148 0.52 15.54 -3.92
CA ASP A 148 1.62 16.53 -3.87
C ASP A 148 2.17 16.81 -5.27
N MET A 149 2.31 15.76 -6.08
CA MET A 149 2.77 15.84 -7.46
C MET A 149 1.81 16.63 -8.34
N ASP A 150 0.51 16.35 -8.24
CA ASP A 150 -0.51 17.05 -9.02
C ASP A 150 -0.52 18.55 -8.68
N ARG A 151 -0.39 18.91 -7.38
CA ARG A 151 -0.25 20.32 -6.95
C ARG A 151 0.99 20.99 -7.53
N LEU A 152 2.13 20.30 -7.58
CA LEU A 152 3.35 20.83 -8.17
C LEU A 152 3.17 21.06 -9.67
N GLY A 153 2.60 20.09 -10.39
CA GLY A 153 2.32 20.21 -11.82
C GLY A 153 1.37 21.38 -12.13
N ASP A 154 0.33 21.57 -11.32
CA ASP A 154 -0.60 22.69 -11.46
C ASP A 154 0.08 24.04 -11.17
N ALA A 155 0.92 24.12 -10.14
CA ALA A 155 1.67 25.32 -9.81
C ALA A 155 2.57 25.77 -10.97
N ILE A 156 3.24 24.82 -11.63
CA ILE A 156 4.09 25.09 -12.79
C ILE A 156 3.25 25.61 -13.97
N LYS A 157 2.13 24.94 -14.28
CA LYS A 157 1.22 25.33 -15.37
C LYS A 157 0.59 26.70 -15.18
N ASP A 158 0.20 27.05 -13.95
CA ASP A 158 -0.46 28.32 -13.67
C ASP A 158 0.46 29.52 -13.85
N VAL A 159 1.77 29.37 -13.66
CA VAL A 159 2.72 30.44 -13.96
C VAL A 159 2.83 30.70 -15.46
N PHE A 160 2.78 29.67 -16.31
CA PHE A 160 2.76 29.86 -17.76
C PHE A 160 1.55 30.68 -18.22
N LYS A 161 0.35 30.37 -17.70
CA LYS A 161 -0.89 31.10 -18.05
C LYS A 161 -0.85 32.59 -17.68
N LYS A 162 -0.09 32.96 -16.65
CA LYS A 162 0.01 34.37 -16.19
C LYS A 162 0.93 35.21 -17.07
N ASN A 163 1.87 34.60 -17.79
CA ASN A 163 2.81 35.31 -18.66
C ASN A 163 2.36 35.38 -20.12
N ASP A 164 1.32 34.64 -20.52
CA ASP A 164 0.72 34.68 -21.86
C ASP A 164 -0.27 35.87 -22.04
N LYS A 165 -0.29 36.84 -21.11
CA LYS A 165 -1.11 38.06 -21.15
C LYS A 165 -0.24 39.31 -21.01
#